data_AF-A0A0F9WL16-F1
#
_entry.id   AF-A0A0F9WL16-F1
#
_cell.length_a   1.000
_cell.length_b   1.000
_cell.length_c   1.000
_cell.angle_alpha   90.00
_cell.angle_beta   90.00
_cell.angle_gamma   90.00
#
_symmetry.space_group_name_H-M   'P 1'
#
loop_
_entity.id
_entity.type
_entity.pdbx_description
1 polymer ?
#
loop_
_entity_poly.entity_id
_entity_poly.type
_entity_poly.pdbx_seq_one_letter_code
_entity_poly.pdbx_strand_id
1 'polypeptide(L)'
;MKEFANGFDSWQRTHYAIARAITLEMLKEHDSPNKLYFILKNQGEEGMYNFAVVLTDEFESVNMPVVSNDEFIDELEIFFQSNI
;
A
#
# COMPACT_ATOMS: atom_id res chain seq x y z
N MET A 1 -3.99 21.18 -4.07
CA MET A 1 -3.30 20.35 -5.08
C MET A 1 -2.66 19.21 -4.30
N LYS A 2 -2.78 17.95 -4.73
CA LYS A 2 -2.11 16.85 -4.02
C LYS A 2 -0.60 17.02 -4.18
N GLU A 3 0.13 17.03 -3.08
CA GLU A 3 1.59 17.04 -3.09
C GLU A 3 2.07 15.58 -3.13
N PHE A 4 2.91 15.26 -4.12
CA PHE A 4 3.52 13.94 -4.26
C PHE A 4 4.98 14.08 -3.82
N ALA A 5 5.34 13.50 -2.67
CA ALA A 5 6.64 13.70 -2.03
C ALA A 5 7.82 13.45 -2.99
N ASN A 6 7.75 12.37 -3.77
CA ASN A 6 8.78 12.00 -4.77
C ASN A 6 8.30 12.18 -6.23
N GLY A 7 7.24 12.95 -6.44
CA GLY A 7 6.61 13.15 -7.75
C GLY A 7 5.60 12.08 -8.12
N PHE A 8 4.74 12.40 -9.09
CA PHE A 8 3.61 11.55 -9.49
C PHE A 8 4.05 10.19 -10.03
N ASP A 9 5.19 10.12 -10.73
CA ASP A 9 5.71 8.87 -11.30
C ASP A 9 6.15 7.86 -10.25
N SER A 10 6.76 8.32 -9.15
CA SER A 10 7.05 7.46 -7.99
C SER A 10 5.75 7.00 -7.35
N TRP A 11 4.87 7.96 -7.05
CA TRP A 11 3.61 7.71 -6.39
C TRP A 11 2.74 6.67 -7.11
N GLN A 12 2.60 6.75 -8.44
CA GLN A 12 1.80 5.78 -9.19
C GLN A 12 2.38 4.36 -9.15
N ARG A 13 3.71 4.21 -9.11
CA ARG A 13 4.38 2.91 -8.99
C ARG A 13 4.15 2.31 -7.61
N THR A 14 4.32 3.12 -6.57
CA THR A 14 4.04 2.75 -5.18
C THR A 14 2.58 2.37 -4.98
N HIS A 15 1.66 3.14 -5.54
CA HIS A 15 0.23 2.84 -5.47
C HIS A 15 -0.10 1.50 -6.13
N TYR A 16 0.45 1.24 -7.33
CA TYR A 16 0.27 -0.05 -8.00
C TYR A 16 0.82 -1.21 -7.16
N ALA A 17 2.01 -1.07 -6.59
CA ALA A 17 2.64 -2.09 -5.77
C ALA A 17 1.83 -2.39 -4.49
N ILE A 18 1.32 -1.36 -3.80
CA ILE A 18 0.44 -1.51 -2.64
C ILE A 18 -0.87 -2.19 -3.02
N ALA A 19 -1.54 -1.76 -4.09
CA ALA A 19 -2.80 -2.38 -4.54
C ALA A 19 -2.61 -3.87 -4.87
N ARG A 20 -1.48 -4.22 -5.49
CA ARG A 20 -1.10 -5.61 -5.75
C ARG A 20 -0.86 -6.38 -4.45
N ALA A 21 -0.15 -5.79 -3.48
CA ALA A 21 0.11 -6.42 -2.18
C ALA A 21 -1.19 -6.69 -1.41
N ILE A 22 -2.11 -5.72 -1.37
CA ILE A 22 -3.46 -5.88 -0.81
C ILE A 22 -4.19 -7.05 -1.46
N THR A 23 -4.18 -7.12 -2.79
CA THR A 23 -4.87 -8.19 -3.53
C THR A 23 -4.30 -9.55 -3.17
N LEU A 24 -2.97 -9.69 -3.15
CA LEU A 24 -2.31 -10.94 -2.77
C LEU A 24 -2.61 -11.34 -1.33
N GLU A 25 -2.62 -10.37 -0.42
CA GLU A 25 -2.92 -10.60 1.00
C GLU A 25 -4.36 -11.08 1.22
N MET A 26 -5.32 -10.50 0.49
CA MET A 26 -6.72 -10.89 0.55
C MET A 26 -7.00 -12.29 -0.03
N LEU A 27 -6.11 -12.80 -0.88
CA LEU A 27 -6.20 -14.16 -1.42
C LEU A 27 -5.60 -15.23 -0.50
N LYS A 28 -4.82 -14.84 0.51
CA LYS A 28 -4.25 -15.79 1.48
C LYS A 28 -5.34 -16.29 2.42
N GLU A 29 -5.21 -17.53 2.84
CA GLU A 29 -6.00 -18.07 3.94
C GLU A 29 -5.47 -17.50 5.26
N HIS A 30 -6.37 -16.86 6.00
CA HIS A 30 -6.07 -16.28 7.30
C HIS A 30 -6.87 -16.99 8.39
N ASP A 31 -6.19 -17.41 9.46
CA ASP A 31 -6.83 -18.02 10.64
C ASP A 31 -7.76 -17.04 11.37
N SER A 32 -7.55 -15.73 11.17
CA SER A 32 -8.39 -14.68 11.74
C SER A 32 -8.53 -13.48 10.80
N PRO A 33 -9.63 -12.71 10.88
CA PRO A 33 -9.81 -11.53 10.02
C PRO A 33 -8.74 -10.46 10.29
N ASN A 34 -7.99 -10.09 9.26
CA ASN A 34 -7.01 -8.99 9.33
C ASN A 34 -7.67 -7.61 9.09
N LYS A 35 -6.87 -6.53 9.16
CA LYS A 35 -7.37 -5.16 8.96
C LYS A 35 -8.05 -4.97 7.60
N LEU A 36 -7.53 -5.60 6.54
CA LEU A 36 -8.09 -5.51 5.19
C LEU A 36 -9.51 -6.09 5.15
N TYR A 37 -9.75 -7.23 5.80
CA TYR A 37 -11.09 -7.80 5.92
C TYR A 37 -12.05 -6.84 6.63
N PHE A 38 -11.61 -6.20 7.71
CA PHE A 38 -12.45 -5.23 8.43
C PHE A 38 -12.76 -3.98 7.59
N ILE A 39 -11.78 -3.46 6.85
CA ILE A 39 -11.99 -2.32 5.94
C ILE A 39 -13.02 -2.72 4.88
N LEU A 40 -12.80 -3.83 4.17
CA LEU A 40 -13.72 -4.28 3.13
C LEU A 40 -15.14 -4.51 3.67
N LYS A 41 -15.27 -5.16 4.84
CA LYS A 41 -16.57 -5.47 5.43
C LYS A 41 -17.35 -4.22 5.87
N ASN A 42 -16.68 -3.20 6.41
CA ASN A 42 -17.35 -2.02 6.98
C ASN A 42 -17.44 -0.84 6.01
N GLN A 43 -16.50 -0.73 5.06
CA GLN A 43 -16.33 0.43 4.19
C GLN A 43 -16.43 0.07 2.70
N GLY A 44 -16.49 -1.22 2.35
CA GLY A 44 -16.55 -1.69 0.97
C GLY A 44 -15.28 -1.38 0.17
N GLU A 45 -15.41 -1.44 -1.15
CA GLU A 45 -14.31 -1.17 -2.10
C GLU A 45 -13.75 0.25 -1.96
N GLU A 46 -14.62 1.23 -1.67
CA GLU A 46 -14.19 2.63 -1.47
C GLU A 46 -13.25 2.77 -0.26
N GLY A 47 -13.48 2.01 0.81
CA GLY A 47 -12.55 1.94 1.93
C GLY A 47 -11.20 1.35 1.54
N MET A 48 -11.19 0.35 0.67
CA MET A 48 -9.96 -0.27 0.16
C MET A 48 -9.18 0.71 -0.74
N TYR A 49 -9.86 1.47 -1.60
CA TYR A 49 -9.24 2.50 -2.44
C TYR A 49 -8.60 3.59 -1.58
N ASN A 50 -9.32 4.11 -0.59
CA ASN A 50 -8.79 5.12 0.31
C ASN A 50 -7.63 4.58 1.15
N PHE A 51 -7.70 3.32 1.59
CA PHE A 51 -6.61 2.70 2.33
C PHE A 51 -5.34 2.54 1.48
N ALA A 52 -5.46 2.13 0.21
CA ALA A 52 -4.32 2.06 -0.70
C ALA A 52 -3.67 3.44 -0.91
N VAL A 53 -4.48 4.50 -1.03
CA VAL A 53 -3.99 5.88 -1.13
C VAL A 53 -3.22 6.29 0.13
N VAL A 54 -3.75 6.02 1.32
CA VAL A 54 -3.11 6.34 2.60
C VAL A 54 -1.76 5.65 2.72
N LEU A 55 -1.70 4.33 2.48
CA LEU A 55 -0.45 3.58 2.53
C LEU A 55 0.58 4.10 1.52
N THR A 56 0.12 4.53 0.34
CA THR A 56 1.00 5.10 -0.69
C THR A 56 1.60 6.42 -0.23
N ASP A 57 0.74 7.31 0.27
CA ASP A 57 1.17 8.63 0.76
C ASP A 57 2.14 8.50 1.94
N GLU A 58 1.86 7.58 2.87
CA GLU A 58 2.71 7.28 4.02
C GLU A 58 4.08 6.73 3.58
N PHE A 59 4.11 5.71 2.71
CA PHE A 59 5.36 5.15 2.20
C PHE A 59 6.22 6.19 1.48
N GLU A 60 5.61 6.99 0.60
CA GLU A 60 6.29 8.04 -0.16
C GLU A 60 6.82 9.18 0.73
N SER A 61 6.16 9.45 1.86
CA SER A 61 6.57 10.52 2.78
C SER A 61 7.83 10.20 3.59
N VAL A 62 8.12 8.91 3.80
CA VAL A 62 9.24 8.45 4.64
C VAL A 62 10.40 7.91 3.81
N ASN A 63 10.14 7.47 2.58
CA ASN A 63 11.16 6.93 1.69
C ASN A 63 11.52 7.94 0.60
N MET A 64 12.83 8.08 0.37
CA MET A 64 13.34 8.84 -0.78
C MET A 64 12.95 8.13 -2.09
N PRO A 65 12.94 8.85 -3.24
CA PRO A 65 12.62 8.24 -4.53
C PRO A 65 13.59 7.07 -4.76
N VAL A 66 13.05 5.86 -4.90
CA VAL A 66 13.90 4.68 -4.88
C VAL A 66 14.75 4.59 -6.15
N VAL A 67 16.04 4.34 -5.96
CA VAL A 67 17.06 4.34 -7.01
C VAL A 67 17.17 2.97 -7.72
N SER A 68 16.69 1.90 -7.06
CA SER A 68 16.71 0.52 -7.57
C SER A 68 15.37 -0.21 -7.33
N ASN A 69 14.97 -1.09 -8.25
CA ASN A 69 13.69 -1.82 -8.13
C ASN A 69 13.69 -2.87 -7.02
N ASP A 70 14.84 -3.46 -6.65
CA ASP A 70 14.88 -4.57 -5.69
C ASP A 70 14.75 -4.05 -4.25
N GLU A 71 15.48 -3.00 -3.88
CA GLU A 71 15.38 -2.35 -2.56
C GLU A 71 13.96 -1.79 -2.31
N PHE A 72 13.32 -1.27 -3.36
CA PHE A 72 11.95 -0.78 -3.31
C PHE A 72 10.95 -1.86 -2.88
N ILE A 73 11.09 -3.09 -3.39
CA ILE A 73 10.13 -4.17 -3.11
C ILE A 73 10.29 -4.66 -1.68
N ASP A 74 11.52 -4.88 -1.21
CA ASP A 74 11.77 -5.34 0.16
C ASP A 74 11.27 -4.33 1.20
N GLU A 75 11.55 -3.02 1.00
CA GLU A 75 11.07 -1.96 1.88
C GLU A 75 9.54 -1.86 1.88
N LEU A 76 8.91 -2.00 0.71
CA LEU A 76 7.46 -1.95 0.57
C LEU A 76 6.79 -3.15 1.24
N GLU A 77 7.35 -4.35 1.13
CA GLU A 77 6.81 -5.54 1.78
C GLU A 77 6.86 -5.41 3.31
N ILE A 78 7.98 -4.94 3.86
CA ILE A 78 8.13 -4.69 5.30
C ILE A 78 7.12 -3.64 5.78
N PHE A 79 7.04 -2.52 5.05
CA PHE A 79 6.09 -1.45 5.35
C PHE A 79 4.64 -1.96 5.31
N PHE A 80 4.28 -2.70 4.26
CA PHE A 80 2.93 -3.20 4.07
C PHE A 80 2.50 -4.15 5.19
N GLN A 81 3.33 -5.15 5.52
CA GLN A 81 3.04 -6.11 6.59
C GLN A 81 2.95 -5.45 7.98
N SER A 82 3.66 -4.35 8.20
CA SER A 82 3.59 -3.59 9.46
C SER A 82 2.30 -2.78 9.60
N ASN A 83 1.49 -2.64 8.54
CA ASN A 83 0.35 -1.73 8.47
C ASN A 83 -1.02 -2.42 8.28
N ILE A 84 -1.06 -3.76 8.25
CA ILE A 84 -2.26 -4.57 7.95
C ILE A 84 -2.60 -5.59 9.05
#